data_AF-A0A224XLK0-F1
#
_entry.id   AF-A0A224XLK0-F1
#
_cell.length_a   1.000
_cell.length_b   1.000
_cell.length_c   1.000
_cell.angle_alpha   90.00
_cell.angle_beta   90.00
_cell.angle_gamma   90.00
#
_symmetry.space_group_name_H-M   'P 1'
#
loop_
_entity.id
_entity.type
_entity.pdbx_description
1 polymer ?
#
loop_
_entity_poly.entity_id
_entity_poly.type
_entity_poly.pdbx_seq_one_letter_code
_entity_poly.pdbx_strand_id
1 'polypeptide(L)'
;MDKWEGKVALVTGASAGIGAQIVKDLVKHGMKVVGVARRLEKIQELEKELKSCKGELKAIRCDITSEKDIKNVFAWIENNWGAVNVLVNNAAALTLQPLSDCNTEAIKSMFDTNVIGLSTFARESVNSMKSHFTEGHIININSYVGHLIFGVKGMAPYCATKNAVTVLTESLRRELGANNETIKVT
;
A
#
# COMPACT_ATOMS: atom_id res chain seq x y z
N MET A 1 14.97 9.60 -8.57
CA MET A 1 13.78 8.94 -9.15
C MET A 1 14.12 8.17 -10.42
N ASP A 2 15.18 8.57 -11.13
CA ASP A 2 15.58 8.05 -12.45
C ASP A 2 15.71 6.51 -12.50
N LYS A 3 16.19 5.87 -11.43
CA LYS A 3 16.23 4.40 -11.30
C LYS A 3 14.86 3.73 -11.53
N TRP A 4 13.78 4.39 -11.14
CA TRP A 4 12.42 3.85 -11.15
C TRP A 4 11.63 4.26 -12.40
N GLU A 5 12.21 5.03 -13.30
CA GLU A 5 11.55 5.41 -14.55
C GLU A 5 11.18 4.16 -15.38
N GLY A 6 9.94 4.12 -15.88
CA GLY A 6 9.38 2.98 -16.61
C GLY A 6 9.10 1.74 -15.76
N LYS A 7 9.46 1.73 -14.47
CA LYS A 7 9.18 0.64 -13.53
C LYS A 7 7.76 0.72 -12.97
N VAL A 8 7.28 -0.39 -12.42
CA VAL A 8 5.91 -0.51 -11.93
C VAL A 8 5.83 -0.17 -10.44
N ALA A 9 5.02 0.82 -10.10
CA ALA A 9 4.58 1.08 -8.73
C ALA A 9 3.13 0.64 -8.52
N LEU A 10 2.85 0.06 -7.36
CA LEU A 10 1.50 -0.29 -6.89
C LEU A 10 1.18 0.55 -5.67
N VAL A 11 0.11 1.34 -5.71
CA VAL A 11 -0.28 2.26 -4.63
C VAL A 11 -1.67 1.93 -4.10
N THR A 12 -1.77 1.56 -2.83
CA THR A 12 -3.06 1.31 -2.17
C THR A 12 -3.68 2.60 -1.63
N GLY A 13 -5.01 2.72 -1.69
CA GLY A 13 -5.70 3.93 -1.23
C GLY A 13 -5.50 5.11 -2.18
N ALA A 14 -5.28 4.84 -3.47
CA ALA A 14 -4.99 5.83 -4.51
C ALA A 14 -6.12 6.85 -4.78
N SER A 15 -7.33 6.61 -4.27
CA SER A 15 -8.51 7.45 -4.56
C SER A 15 -8.53 8.83 -3.90
N ALA A 16 -7.70 9.09 -2.88
CA ALA A 16 -7.73 10.36 -2.14
C ALA A 16 -6.46 10.61 -1.32
N GLY A 17 -6.33 11.84 -0.80
CA GLY A 17 -5.34 12.22 0.21
C GLY A 17 -3.90 11.92 -0.21
N ILE A 18 -3.13 11.36 0.73
CA ILE A 18 -1.72 11.01 0.53
C ILE A 18 -1.55 10.07 -0.66
N GLY A 19 -2.38 9.02 -0.77
CA GLY A 19 -2.29 8.05 -1.86
C GLY A 19 -2.49 8.67 -3.24
N ALA A 20 -3.47 9.55 -3.40
CA ALA A 20 -3.69 10.26 -4.66
C ALA A 20 -2.50 11.15 -5.04
N GLN A 21 -1.91 11.84 -4.07
CA GLN A 21 -0.75 12.69 -4.31
C GLN A 21 0.49 11.87 -4.69
N ILE A 22 0.74 10.75 -3.99
CA ILE A 22 1.81 9.81 -4.33
C ILE A 22 1.65 9.31 -5.76
N VAL A 23 0.44 8.90 -6.16
CA VAL A 23 0.16 8.48 -7.54
C VAL A 23 0.52 9.58 -8.55
N LYS A 24 0.06 10.82 -8.32
CA LYS A 24 0.38 11.96 -9.21
C LYS A 24 1.89 12.15 -9.35
N ASP A 25 2.62 12.10 -8.24
CA ASP A 25 4.05 12.36 -8.24
C ASP A 25 4.83 11.22 -8.90
N LEU A 26 4.50 9.96 -8.63
CA LEU A 26 5.15 8.81 -9.28
C LEU A 26 4.95 8.81 -10.80
N VAL A 27 3.72 9.10 -11.26
CA VAL A 27 3.42 9.20 -12.70
C VAL A 27 4.15 10.35 -13.37
N LYS A 28 4.22 11.53 -12.74
CA LYS A 28 4.99 12.67 -13.25
C LYS A 28 6.49 12.36 -13.39
N HIS A 29 7.02 11.50 -12.52
CA HIS A 29 8.41 11.05 -12.58
C HIS A 29 8.63 9.86 -13.54
N GLY A 30 7.64 9.47 -14.35
CA GLY A 30 7.82 8.48 -15.41
C GLY A 30 7.56 7.03 -15.02
N MET A 31 6.97 6.77 -13.84
CA MET A 31 6.63 5.40 -13.44
C MET A 31 5.31 4.94 -14.07
N LYS A 32 5.17 3.62 -14.27
CA LYS A 32 3.87 2.99 -14.51
C LYS A 32 3.24 2.69 -13.16
N VAL A 33 2.09 3.26 -12.86
CA VAL A 33 1.47 3.21 -11.54
C VAL A 33 0.15 2.47 -11.63
N VAL A 34 0.00 1.39 -10.87
CA VAL A 34 -1.31 0.79 -10.58
C VAL A 34 -1.84 1.41 -9.30
N GLY A 35 -2.89 2.22 -9.44
CA GLY A 35 -3.61 2.80 -8.31
C GLY A 35 -4.80 1.93 -7.95
N VAL A 36 -4.90 1.51 -6.68
CA VAL A 36 -6.01 0.66 -6.21
C VAL A 36 -6.81 1.29 -5.08
N ALA A 37 -8.13 1.21 -5.18
CA ALA A 37 -9.08 1.55 -4.13
C ALA A 37 -10.48 1.02 -4.47
N ARG A 38 -11.40 1.11 -3.50
CA ARG A 38 -12.82 0.76 -3.69
C ARG A 38 -13.57 1.76 -4.60
N ARG A 39 -13.24 3.06 -4.49
CA ARG A 39 -13.81 4.15 -5.30
C ARG A 39 -13.05 4.28 -6.61
N LEU A 40 -13.36 3.41 -7.57
CA LEU A 40 -12.66 3.32 -8.85
C LEU A 40 -12.71 4.64 -9.63
N GLU A 41 -13.86 5.28 -9.60
CA GLU A 41 -14.19 6.48 -10.38
C GLU A 41 -13.22 7.62 -10.04
N LYS A 42 -12.83 7.73 -8.77
CA LYS A 42 -11.86 8.74 -8.30
C LYS A 42 -10.45 8.50 -8.82
N ILE A 43 -10.05 7.26 -9.03
CA ILE A 43 -8.74 6.97 -9.62
C ILE A 43 -8.80 7.16 -11.14
N GLN A 44 -9.94 6.85 -11.77
CA GLN A 44 -10.14 7.10 -13.20
C GLN A 44 -10.14 8.60 -13.54
N GLU A 45 -10.66 9.46 -12.66
CA GLU A 45 -10.49 10.92 -12.77
C GLU A 45 -9.00 11.31 -12.82
N LEU A 46 -8.17 10.73 -11.93
CA LEU A 46 -6.72 10.94 -11.91
C LEU A 46 -6.03 10.37 -13.15
N GLU A 47 -6.46 9.21 -13.63
CA GLU A 47 -5.92 8.55 -14.84
C GLU A 47 -6.12 9.44 -16.07
N LYS A 48 -7.27 10.11 -16.17
CA LYS A 48 -7.52 11.11 -17.21
C LYS A 48 -6.65 12.36 -17.05
N GLU A 49 -6.54 12.89 -15.82
CA GLU A 49 -5.71 14.06 -15.50
C GLU A 49 -4.23 13.83 -15.87
N LEU A 50 -3.73 12.62 -15.66
CA LEU A 50 -2.31 12.28 -15.79
C LEU A 50 -1.93 11.72 -17.17
N LYS A 51 -2.86 11.61 -18.12
CA LYS A 51 -2.65 10.94 -19.41
C LYS A 51 -1.49 11.52 -20.25
N SER A 52 -1.17 12.81 -20.09
CA SER A 52 -0.08 13.49 -20.79
C SER A 52 1.23 13.56 -20.01
N CYS A 53 1.30 12.92 -18.84
CA CYS A 53 2.53 12.84 -18.05
C CYS A 53 3.51 11.84 -18.64
N LYS A 54 4.75 11.87 -18.13
CA LYS A 54 5.83 10.98 -18.55
C LYS A 54 5.53 9.49 -18.29
N GLY A 55 4.86 9.21 -17.17
CA GLY A 55 4.45 7.87 -16.76
C GLY A 55 3.02 7.55 -17.16
N GLU A 56 2.50 6.46 -16.59
CA GLU A 56 1.15 5.97 -16.88
C GLU A 56 0.45 5.60 -15.57
N LEU A 57 -0.85 5.90 -15.44
CA LEU A 57 -1.67 5.43 -14.32
C LEU A 57 -2.67 4.40 -14.84
N LYS A 58 -2.81 3.27 -14.16
CA LYS A 58 -3.93 2.36 -14.30
C LYS A 58 -4.78 2.35 -13.04
N ALA A 59 -6.06 2.67 -13.17
CA ALA A 59 -7.04 2.47 -12.11
C ALA A 59 -7.55 1.02 -12.06
N ILE A 60 -7.47 0.38 -10.88
CA ILE A 60 -8.09 -0.93 -10.63
C ILE A 60 -8.93 -0.87 -9.35
N ARG A 61 -10.17 -1.36 -9.43
CA ARG A 61 -11.02 -1.51 -8.25
C ARG A 61 -10.48 -2.66 -7.40
N CYS A 62 -10.24 -2.39 -6.13
CA CYS A 62 -9.78 -3.39 -5.18
C CYS A 62 -10.35 -3.08 -3.80
N ASP A 63 -11.02 -4.04 -3.20
CA ASP A 63 -11.15 -4.07 -1.74
C ASP A 63 -9.91 -4.73 -1.14
N ILE A 64 -9.13 -3.94 -0.39
CA ILE A 64 -7.84 -4.41 0.15
C ILE A 64 -8.00 -5.41 1.32
N THR A 65 -9.24 -5.64 1.79
CA THR A 65 -9.53 -6.72 2.73
C THR A 65 -9.91 -8.04 2.03
N SER A 66 -10.03 -8.04 0.70
CA SER A 66 -10.32 -9.22 -0.13
C SER A 66 -9.03 -9.76 -0.75
N GLU A 67 -8.54 -10.90 -0.25
CA GLU A 67 -7.35 -11.55 -0.85
C GLU A 67 -7.56 -11.89 -2.33
N LYS A 68 -8.80 -12.19 -2.73
CA LYS A 68 -9.15 -12.42 -4.14
C LYS A 68 -8.91 -11.16 -4.98
N ASP A 69 -9.34 -10.00 -4.51
CA ASP A 69 -9.14 -8.73 -5.22
C ASP A 69 -7.65 -8.41 -5.33
N ILE A 70 -6.89 -8.63 -4.25
CA ILE A 70 -5.44 -8.44 -4.25
C ILE A 70 -4.78 -9.32 -5.30
N LYS A 71 -5.07 -10.63 -5.32
CA LYS A 71 -4.51 -11.56 -6.32
C LYS A 71 -4.86 -11.16 -7.75
N ASN A 72 -6.09 -10.66 -7.98
CA ASN A 72 -6.48 -10.14 -9.30
C ASN A 72 -5.67 -8.91 -9.73
N VAL A 73 -5.31 -8.03 -8.80
CA VAL A 73 -4.42 -6.88 -9.07
C VAL A 73 -3.04 -7.36 -9.50
N PHE A 74 -2.43 -8.29 -8.76
CA PHE A 74 -1.11 -8.83 -9.10
C PHE A 74 -1.11 -9.59 -10.43
N ALA A 75 -2.14 -10.41 -10.68
CA ALA A 75 -2.30 -11.09 -11.96
C ALA A 75 -2.45 -10.09 -13.12
N TRP A 76 -3.15 -8.98 -12.92
CA TRP A 76 -3.23 -7.93 -13.93
C TRP A 76 -1.85 -7.31 -14.20
N ILE A 77 -1.08 -7.00 -13.14
CA ILE A 77 0.27 -6.44 -13.28
C ILE A 77 1.17 -7.39 -14.05
N GLU A 78 1.18 -8.68 -13.69
CA GLU A 78 1.96 -9.72 -14.35
C GLU A 78 1.66 -9.84 -15.84
N ASN A 79 0.37 -9.89 -16.18
CA ASN A 79 -0.06 -10.05 -17.57
C ASN A 79 0.18 -8.83 -18.46
N ASN A 80 0.28 -7.62 -17.88
CA ASN A 80 0.34 -6.38 -18.68
C ASN A 80 1.69 -5.68 -18.59
N TRP A 81 2.27 -5.60 -17.38
CA TRP A 81 3.44 -4.77 -17.08
C TRP A 81 4.60 -5.55 -16.45
N GLY A 82 4.47 -6.86 -16.23
CA GLY A 82 5.49 -7.71 -15.62
C GLY A 82 5.43 -7.67 -14.09
N ALA A 83 6.52 -7.29 -13.42
CA ALA A 83 6.58 -7.34 -11.95
C ALA A 83 6.27 -6.00 -11.28
N VAL A 84 5.84 -6.05 -10.02
CA VAL A 84 5.85 -4.87 -9.14
C VAL A 84 7.29 -4.56 -8.73
N ASN A 85 7.73 -3.32 -8.89
CA ASN A 85 9.03 -2.85 -8.42
C ASN A 85 8.92 -2.01 -7.14
N VAL A 86 7.83 -1.25 -7.01
CA VAL A 86 7.57 -0.42 -5.82
C VAL A 86 6.18 -0.69 -5.31
N LEU A 87 6.04 -1.03 -4.03
CA LEU A 87 4.74 -1.08 -3.36
C LEU A 87 4.65 0.11 -2.41
N VAL A 88 3.56 0.86 -2.48
CA VAL A 88 3.20 1.87 -1.47
C VAL A 88 1.92 1.41 -0.79
N ASN A 89 2.08 0.81 0.38
CA ASN A 89 0.99 0.46 1.29
C ASN A 89 0.52 1.72 2.03
N ASN A 90 -0.42 2.43 1.43
CA ASN A 90 -0.94 3.69 1.95
C ASN A 90 -2.37 3.60 2.51
N ALA A 91 -3.20 2.68 2.01
CA ALA A 91 -4.59 2.57 2.46
C ALA A 91 -4.68 2.32 3.97
N ALA A 92 -5.57 3.06 4.64
CA ALA A 92 -5.86 2.89 6.05
C ALA A 92 -7.32 3.29 6.36
N ALA A 93 -7.86 2.69 7.41
CA ALA A 93 -9.11 3.03 8.06
C ALA A 93 -8.83 3.58 9.47
N LEU A 94 -9.68 4.52 9.90
CA LEU A 94 -9.64 5.13 11.22
C LEU A 94 -11.06 5.30 11.72
N THR A 95 -11.34 4.74 12.90
CA THR A 95 -12.54 5.02 13.68
C THR A 95 -12.12 5.58 15.02
N LEU A 96 -12.55 6.81 15.34
CA LEU A 96 -12.27 7.46 16.60
C LEU A 96 -13.35 7.12 17.62
N GLN A 97 -13.07 6.16 18.48
CA GLN A 97 -14.02 5.75 19.52
C GLN A 97 -13.28 5.17 20.73
N PRO A 98 -13.66 5.55 21.98
CA PRO A 98 -13.10 4.94 23.18
C PRO A 98 -13.15 3.41 23.10
N LEU A 99 -12.10 2.73 23.56
CA LEU A 99 -12.02 1.27 23.46
C LEU A 99 -13.19 0.57 24.16
N SER A 100 -13.67 1.15 25.27
CA SER A 100 -14.85 0.66 26.02
C SER A 100 -16.14 0.68 25.21
N ASP A 101 -16.24 1.59 24.23
CA ASP A 101 -17.47 1.87 23.49
C ASP A 101 -17.38 1.37 22.04
N CYS A 102 -16.17 1.06 21.57
CA CYS A 102 -15.89 0.66 20.20
C CYS A 102 -16.42 -0.74 19.93
N ASN A 103 -17.30 -0.87 18.94
CA ASN A 103 -17.82 -2.17 18.56
C ASN A 103 -16.72 -3.03 17.91
N THR A 104 -16.88 -4.35 18.03
CA THR A 104 -15.91 -5.33 17.53
C THR A 104 -15.71 -5.20 16.02
N GLU A 105 -16.75 -4.85 15.28
CA GLU A 105 -16.74 -4.69 13.83
C GLU A 105 -15.85 -3.52 13.39
N ALA A 106 -15.86 -2.40 14.10
CA ALA A 106 -14.99 -1.26 13.82
C ALA A 106 -13.52 -1.60 14.12
N ILE A 107 -13.27 -2.34 15.20
CA ILE A 107 -11.93 -2.84 15.53
C ILE A 107 -11.44 -3.77 14.42
N LYS A 108 -12.23 -4.79 14.05
CA LYS A 108 -11.91 -5.72 12.96
C LYS A 108 -11.65 -4.98 11.66
N SER A 109 -12.53 -4.07 11.26
CA SER A 109 -12.38 -3.29 10.02
C SER A 109 -11.05 -2.50 9.96
N MET A 110 -10.62 -1.92 11.08
CA MET A 110 -9.31 -1.26 11.17
C MET A 110 -8.16 -2.25 11.02
N PHE A 111 -8.22 -3.41 11.68
CA PHE A 111 -7.19 -4.44 11.54
C PHE A 111 -7.14 -5.06 10.14
N ASP A 112 -8.30 -5.39 9.57
CA ASP A 112 -8.45 -5.96 8.24
C ASP A 112 -7.83 -5.04 7.19
N THR A 113 -8.06 -3.73 7.31
CA THR A 113 -7.51 -2.73 6.38
C THR A 113 -6.03 -2.44 6.67
N ASN A 114 -5.71 -2.02 7.90
CA ASN A 114 -4.41 -1.42 8.23
C ASN A 114 -3.30 -2.46 8.41
N VAL A 115 -3.66 -3.69 8.78
CA VAL A 115 -2.71 -4.75 9.14
C VAL A 115 -2.80 -5.88 8.15
N ILE A 116 -3.97 -6.51 8.00
CA ILE A 116 -4.12 -7.71 7.15
C ILE A 116 -3.97 -7.35 5.66
N GLY A 117 -4.64 -6.31 5.20
CA GLY A 117 -4.52 -5.82 3.82
C GLY A 117 -3.09 -5.44 3.48
N LEU A 118 -2.47 -4.61 4.33
CA LEU A 118 -1.06 -4.22 4.20
C LEU A 118 -0.11 -5.42 4.11
N SER A 119 -0.28 -6.40 5.02
CA SER A 119 0.55 -7.60 5.08
C SER A 119 0.38 -8.47 3.84
N THR A 120 -0.86 -8.60 3.36
CA THR A 120 -1.17 -9.38 2.15
C THR A 120 -0.54 -8.75 0.92
N PHE A 121 -0.68 -7.43 0.73
CA PHE A 121 0.01 -6.73 -0.37
C PHE A 121 1.52 -6.86 -0.27
N ALA A 122 2.11 -6.72 0.92
CA ALA A 122 3.55 -6.88 1.11
C ALA A 122 4.02 -8.29 0.72
N ARG A 123 3.30 -9.33 1.17
CA ARG A 123 3.59 -10.73 0.81
C ARG A 123 3.55 -10.95 -0.70
N GLU A 124 2.48 -10.52 -1.36
CA GLU A 124 2.32 -10.70 -2.81
C GLU A 124 3.37 -9.88 -3.61
N SER A 125 3.73 -8.68 -3.14
CA SER A 125 4.82 -7.90 -3.75
C SER A 125 6.17 -8.56 -3.59
N VAL A 126 6.51 -9.11 -2.43
CA VAL A 126 7.75 -9.89 -2.26
C VAL A 126 7.76 -11.08 -3.21
N ASN A 127 6.66 -11.83 -3.30
CA ASN A 127 6.55 -12.98 -4.21
C ASN A 127 6.74 -12.56 -5.68
N SER A 128 6.09 -11.48 -6.12
CA SER A 128 6.23 -10.94 -7.48
C SER A 128 7.65 -10.49 -7.78
N MET A 129 8.29 -9.77 -6.84
CA MET A 129 9.67 -9.30 -7.00
C MET A 129 10.67 -10.45 -7.09
N LYS A 130 10.49 -11.48 -6.25
CA LYS A 130 11.35 -12.69 -6.24
C LYS A 130 11.18 -13.52 -7.52
N SER A 131 9.94 -13.78 -7.94
CA SER A 131 9.69 -14.62 -9.12
C SER A 131 10.23 -14.01 -10.42
N HIS A 132 10.37 -12.69 -10.46
CA HIS A 132 10.88 -11.97 -11.63
C HIS A 132 12.32 -11.47 -11.47
N PHE A 133 13.00 -11.83 -10.37
CA PHE A 133 14.38 -11.40 -10.06
C PHE A 133 14.57 -9.87 -10.13
N THR A 134 13.56 -9.11 -9.71
CA THR A 134 13.60 -7.65 -9.76
C THR A 134 13.96 -7.05 -8.42
N GLU A 135 14.80 -6.01 -8.43
CA GLU A 135 14.97 -5.15 -7.26
C GLU A 135 13.63 -4.50 -6.88
N GLY A 136 13.42 -4.36 -5.58
CA GLY A 136 12.13 -3.96 -5.04
C GLY A 136 12.23 -2.93 -3.91
N HIS A 137 11.18 -2.15 -3.72
CA HIS A 137 11.01 -1.31 -2.53
C HIS A 137 9.55 -1.34 -2.06
N ILE A 138 9.33 -1.79 -0.83
CA ILE A 138 8.04 -1.73 -0.15
C ILE A 138 8.06 -0.56 0.83
N ILE A 139 7.07 0.32 0.71
CA ILE A 139 6.90 1.52 1.53
C ILE A 139 5.58 1.39 2.29
N ASN A 140 5.66 1.28 3.61
CA ASN A 140 4.50 1.16 4.49
C ASN A 140 4.19 2.52 5.13
N ILE A 141 3.08 3.15 4.73
CA ILE A 141 2.67 4.44 5.33
C ILE A 141 2.13 4.19 6.73
N ASN A 142 2.97 4.50 7.71
CA ASN A 142 2.64 4.38 9.12
C ASN A 142 1.93 5.63 9.64
N SER A 143 2.07 5.90 10.93
CA SER A 143 1.62 7.12 11.60
C SER A 143 2.56 7.40 12.76
N TYR A 144 2.61 8.65 13.20
CA TYR A 144 3.30 9.03 14.43
C TYR A 144 2.86 8.16 15.63
N VAL A 145 1.58 7.79 15.70
CA VAL A 145 1.06 6.91 16.77
C VAL A 145 1.57 5.46 16.71
N GLY A 146 2.18 5.05 15.60
CA GLY A 146 2.85 3.76 15.47
C GLY A 146 4.22 3.71 16.14
N HIS A 147 4.72 4.86 16.58
CA HIS A 147 6.03 5.00 17.23
C HIS A 147 5.94 5.59 18.64
N LEU A 148 4.94 6.44 18.89
CA LEU A 148 4.68 7.01 20.21
C LEU A 148 3.18 7.02 20.52
N ILE A 149 2.81 6.48 21.67
CA ILE A 149 1.42 6.55 22.16
C ILE A 149 1.27 7.82 23.00
N PHE A 150 0.40 8.73 22.58
CA PHE A 150 0.03 9.93 23.32
C PHE A 150 -1.49 9.96 23.57
N GLY A 151 -1.91 10.67 24.61
CA GLY A 151 -3.25 10.59 25.22
C GLY A 151 -4.40 11.18 24.40
N VAL A 152 -4.59 10.73 23.15
CA VAL A 152 -5.78 11.07 22.35
C VAL A 152 -6.88 10.06 22.61
N LYS A 153 -8.00 10.53 23.16
CA LYS A 153 -9.17 9.70 23.44
C LYS A 153 -9.68 9.05 22.15
N GLY A 154 -9.96 7.76 22.21
CA GLY A 154 -10.58 6.99 21.13
C GLY A 154 -9.64 6.51 20.02
N MET A 155 -8.33 6.63 20.20
CA MET A 155 -7.33 6.19 19.23
C MET A 155 -6.80 4.77 19.48
N ALA A 156 -7.17 4.11 20.59
CA ALA A 156 -6.51 2.89 21.03
C ALA A 156 -6.45 1.76 19.96
N PRO A 157 -7.56 1.39 19.27
CA PRO A 157 -7.47 0.39 18.21
C PRO A 157 -6.59 0.84 17.04
N TYR A 158 -6.70 2.11 16.62
CA TYR A 158 -5.89 2.64 15.53
C TYR A 158 -4.40 2.66 15.88
N CYS A 159 -4.04 3.13 17.08
CA CYS A 159 -2.67 3.07 17.62
C CYS A 159 -2.15 1.64 17.60
N ALA A 160 -2.96 0.66 18.04
CA ALA A 160 -2.58 -0.75 17.99
C ALA A 160 -2.27 -1.19 16.55
N THR A 161 -3.12 -0.86 15.57
CA THR A 161 -2.85 -1.21 14.16
C THR A 161 -1.56 -0.57 13.63
N LYS A 162 -1.27 0.69 13.96
CA LYS A 162 -0.06 1.38 13.47
C LYS A 162 1.20 0.92 14.19
N ASN A 163 1.12 0.48 15.45
CA ASN A 163 2.22 -0.23 16.11
C ASN A 163 2.47 -1.60 15.46
N ALA A 164 1.43 -2.32 15.05
CA ALA A 164 1.59 -3.55 14.28
C ALA A 164 2.31 -3.30 12.94
N VAL A 165 1.99 -2.21 12.23
CA VAL A 165 2.70 -1.81 11.01
C VAL A 165 4.19 -1.57 11.27
N THR A 166 4.56 -0.90 12.37
CA THR A 166 5.97 -0.73 12.78
C THR A 166 6.67 -2.07 12.91
N VAL A 167 6.07 -3.00 13.67
CA VAL A 167 6.66 -4.34 13.89
C VAL A 167 6.77 -5.12 12.59
N LEU A 168 5.72 -5.15 11.77
CA LEU A 168 5.71 -5.86 10.48
C LEU A 168 6.78 -5.32 9.53
N THR A 169 6.95 -4.00 9.46
CA THR A 169 7.95 -3.34 8.63
C THR A 169 9.36 -3.74 9.06
N GLU A 170 9.65 -3.66 10.36
CA GLU A 170 10.96 -4.03 10.90
C GLU A 170 11.28 -5.52 10.77
N SER A 171 10.30 -6.39 11.02
CA SER A 171 10.45 -7.84 10.87
C SER A 171 10.70 -8.23 9.42
N LEU A 172 9.88 -7.74 8.48
CA LEU A 172 10.05 -8.05 7.06
C LEU A 172 11.40 -7.56 6.53
N ARG A 173 11.83 -6.36 6.94
CA ARG A 173 13.15 -5.82 6.59
C ARG A 173 14.29 -6.73 7.06
N ARG A 174 14.19 -7.30 8.27
CA ARG A 174 15.18 -8.25 8.81
C ARG A 174 15.16 -9.58 8.08
N GLU A 175 13.98 -10.12 7.79
CA GLU A 175 13.81 -11.38 7.05
C GLU A 175 14.40 -11.29 5.63
N LEU A 176 14.12 -10.21 4.91
CA LEU A 176 14.68 -9.98 3.57
C LEU A 176 16.20 -9.79 3.61
N GLY A 177 16.70 -9.06 4.62
CA GLY A 177 18.13 -8.89 4.83
C GLY A 177 18.87 -10.19 5.13
N ALA A 178 18.30 -11.05 5.97
CA ALA A 178 18.88 -12.36 6.30
C ALA A 178 18.97 -13.30 5.07
N ASN A 179 18.06 -13.12 4.11
CA ASN A 179 18.03 -13.87 2.85
C ASN A 179 18.84 -13.20 1.72
N ASN A 180 19.55 -12.10 1.99
CA ASN A 180 20.29 -11.31 0.98
C ASN A 180 19.44 -10.88 -0.23
N GLU A 181 18.15 -10.61 0.01
CA GLU A 181 17.25 -10.15 -1.04
C GLU A 181 17.55 -8.69 -1.43
N THR A 182 17.36 -8.33 -2.70
CA THR A 182 17.53 -6.95 -3.18
C THR A 182 16.31 -6.05 -2.92
N ILE A 183 15.36 -6.55 -2.12
CA ILE A 183 14.10 -5.89 -1.79
C ILE A 183 14.27 -5.08 -0.50
N LYS A 184 14.04 -3.76 -0.58
CA LYS A 184 14.07 -2.86 0.58
C LYS A 184 12.67 -2.67 1.16
N VAL A 185 12.61 -2.41 2.46
CA VAL A 185 11.36 -2.10 3.17
C VAL A 185 11.58 -0.89 4.07
N THR A 186 10.66 0.08 4.04
CA THR A 186 10.66 1.29 4.86
C THR A 186 9.26 1.69 5.27
#